data_AF-A0A1W9K723-F1
#
_entry.id   AF-A0A1W9K723-F1
#
_cell.length_a   1.000
_cell.length_b   1.000
_cell.length_c   1.000
_cell.angle_alpha   90.00
_cell.angle_beta   90.00
_cell.angle_gamma   90.00
#
_symmetry.space_group_name_H-M   'P 1'
#
loop_
_entity.id
_entity.type
_entity.pdbx_description
1 polymer ?
#
loop_
_entity_poly.entity_id
_entity_poly.type
_entity_poly.pdbx_seq_one_letter_code
_entity_poly.pdbx_strand_id
1 'polypeptide(L)'
;MTIYYLCPEHSTPVGGVRVIYQHVDVLNRNGIPAFVVHKIKDFRVNWFENQTPIVYWRDNFLDRLLAKFKRHSDPNRVVELPIQGGERSFIDSSDILVVPEMYGPDLAAAYGRGIKKVILNQNCYLTFNGYSFNKDRLISPYHHKDALATLVNSEDGAVYLQHTFPDLPLYRFRLSLDPKRFKFQATKKKQLCFSRIKNQADAMQVINILKFRGALKDFDIVPFINLPQAEVAQIYQDSLLFLSFGYPEGFGLPAAEAMASGCVVIGFHGGGGKEFFKPEFSYPIEQGDIIGFAKTVEDIIHSFNQDPEPILEKGRRAASYIHDTYSPELEEQEIVAAWHSILEKFTISTPL
;
A
#
# COMPACT_ATOMS: atom_id res chain seq x y z
N MET A 1 5.86 0.44 26.63
CA MET A 1 5.86 1.03 25.28
C MET A 1 5.23 0.03 24.34
N THR A 2 4.11 0.39 23.74
CA THR A 2 3.44 -0.45 22.72
C THR A 2 3.10 0.39 21.50
N ILE A 3 3.16 -0.21 20.32
CA ILE A 3 2.82 0.44 19.05
C ILE A 3 1.40 0.05 18.63
N TYR A 4 0.58 1.03 18.29
CA TYR A 4 -0.82 0.82 17.94
C TYR A 4 -1.11 1.33 16.53
N TYR A 5 -1.40 0.43 15.59
CA TYR A 5 -1.75 0.79 14.22
C TYR A 5 -3.26 1.01 14.07
N LEU A 6 -3.67 2.25 13.83
CA LEU A 6 -5.06 2.53 13.45
C LEU A 6 -5.35 1.89 12.09
N CYS A 7 -6.40 1.07 12.02
CA CYS A 7 -6.78 0.38 10.81
C CYS A 7 -8.22 0.73 10.40
N PRO A 8 -8.47 1.11 9.14
CA PRO A 8 -9.83 1.23 8.64
C PRO A 8 -10.48 -0.15 8.50
N GLU A 9 -11.77 -0.24 8.80
CA GLU A 9 -12.55 -1.48 8.72
C GLU A 9 -13.03 -1.74 7.28
N HIS A 10 -12.40 -2.70 6.59
CA HIS A 10 -12.81 -3.15 5.26
C HIS A 10 -13.07 -4.65 5.24
N SER A 11 -14.31 -5.04 4.88
CA SER A 11 -14.70 -6.44 4.69
C SER A 11 -14.27 -7.02 3.33
N THR A 12 -13.73 -6.19 2.44
CA THR A 12 -13.20 -6.59 1.14
C THR A 12 -11.68 -6.39 1.06
N PRO A 13 -10.98 -7.09 0.15
CA PRO A 13 -9.53 -6.95 -0.02
C PRO A 13 -9.10 -5.50 -0.28
N VAL A 14 -8.29 -4.96 0.64
CA VAL A 14 -7.67 -3.63 0.53
C VAL A 14 -6.18 -3.74 0.89
N GLY A 15 -5.30 -3.40 -0.05
CA GLY A 15 -3.85 -3.56 0.12
C GLY A 15 -3.32 -2.86 1.37
N GLY A 16 -3.75 -1.62 1.63
CA GLY A 16 -3.26 -0.86 2.78
C GLY A 16 -3.64 -1.45 4.15
N VAL A 17 -4.75 -2.18 4.24
CA VAL A 17 -5.14 -2.92 5.45
C VAL A 17 -4.23 -4.13 5.66
N ARG A 18 -3.87 -4.84 4.58
CA ARG A 18 -2.95 -5.99 4.66
C ARG A 18 -1.59 -5.55 5.20
N VAL A 19 -1.04 -4.44 4.70
CA VAL A 19 0.25 -3.89 5.13
C VAL A 19 0.24 -3.54 6.62
N ILE A 20 -0.85 -2.96 7.13
CA ILE A 20 -0.99 -2.66 8.57
C ILE A 20 -0.89 -3.94 9.42
N TYR A 21 -1.60 -4.99 9.02
CA TYR A 21 -1.53 -6.28 9.71
C TYR A 21 -0.13 -6.90 9.63
N GLN A 22 0.49 -6.87 8.44
CA GLN A 22 1.84 -7.38 8.21
C GLN A 22 2.87 -6.66 9.07
N HIS A 23 2.80 -5.33 9.18
CA HIS A 23 3.67 -4.55 10.07
C HIS A 23 3.55 -5.00 11.52
N VAL A 24 2.33 -5.18 12.02
CA VAL A 24 2.11 -5.62 13.40
C VAL A 24 2.69 -7.03 13.62
N ASP A 25 2.51 -7.94 12.67
CA ASP A 25 3.07 -9.29 12.77
C ASP A 25 4.61 -9.27 12.73
N VAL A 26 5.22 -8.48 11.84
CA VAL A 26 6.67 -8.28 11.74
C VAL A 26 7.24 -7.75 13.05
N LEU A 27 6.62 -6.72 13.63
CA LEU A 27 7.09 -6.11 14.87
C LEU A 27 7.04 -7.09 16.04
N ASN A 28 5.93 -7.82 16.18
CA ASN A 28 5.80 -8.80 17.27
C ASN A 28 6.77 -9.97 17.12
N ARG A 29 7.03 -10.46 15.88
CA ARG A 29 8.08 -11.48 15.65
C ARG A 29 9.47 -11.03 16.10
N ASN A 30 9.73 -9.73 16.04
CA ASN A 30 10.99 -9.12 16.44
C ASN A 30 10.98 -8.53 17.86
N GLY A 31 10.02 -8.94 18.70
CA GLY A 31 9.97 -8.55 20.12
C GLY A 31 9.56 -7.10 20.37
N ILE A 32 9.00 -6.41 19.37
CA ILE A 32 8.46 -5.05 19.50
C ILE A 32 6.94 -5.16 19.67
N PRO A 33 6.37 -4.88 20.87
CA PRO A 33 4.94 -5.05 21.11
C PRO A 33 4.10 -4.15 20.21
N ALA A 34 3.23 -4.75 19.40
CA ALA A 34 2.37 -4.01 18.48
C ALA A 34 0.96 -4.59 18.38
N PHE A 35 -0.04 -3.75 18.11
CA PHE A 35 -1.43 -4.15 17.92
C PHE A 35 -2.06 -3.42 16.73
N VAL A 36 -2.98 -4.10 16.04
CA VAL A 36 -3.95 -3.44 15.16
C VAL A 36 -5.08 -2.88 16.01
N VAL A 37 -5.51 -1.65 15.71
CA VAL A 37 -6.64 -0.98 16.37
C VAL A 37 -7.80 -0.85 15.40
N HIS A 38 -8.91 -1.51 15.72
CA HIS A 38 -10.21 -1.33 15.05
C HIS A 38 -11.16 -0.54 15.95
N LYS A 39 -12.13 0.18 15.38
CA LYS A 39 -13.21 0.84 16.16
C LYS A 39 -14.36 -0.13 16.45
N ILE A 40 -14.66 -1.02 15.51
CA ILE A 40 -15.73 -2.00 15.66
C ILE A 40 -15.25 -3.14 16.54
N LYS A 41 -15.91 -3.32 17.69
CA LYS A 41 -15.62 -4.43 18.60
C LYS A 41 -15.79 -5.79 17.88
N ASP A 42 -14.86 -6.70 18.13
CA ASP A 42 -14.82 -8.06 17.59
C ASP A 42 -14.62 -8.13 16.06
N PHE A 43 -14.33 -6.99 15.41
CA PHE A 43 -13.99 -6.96 14.00
C PHE A 43 -12.58 -7.54 13.74
N ARG A 44 -12.50 -8.48 12.81
CA ARG A 44 -11.25 -9.01 12.26
C ARG A 44 -11.41 -9.20 10.77
N VAL A 45 -10.36 -8.84 10.03
CA VAL A 45 -10.28 -9.14 8.60
C VAL A 45 -10.18 -10.65 8.38
N ASN A 46 -11.03 -11.18 7.49
CA ASN A 46 -11.13 -12.60 7.16
C ASN A 46 -10.78 -12.96 5.70
N TRP A 47 -10.46 -11.97 4.86
CA TRP A 47 -10.10 -12.19 3.45
C TRP A 47 -8.62 -12.55 3.23
N PHE A 48 -7.84 -12.70 4.30
CA PHE A 48 -6.54 -13.35 4.34
C PHE A 48 -6.29 -13.96 5.72
N GLU A 49 -5.43 -14.99 5.78
CA GLU A 49 -5.04 -15.63 7.03
C GLU A 49 -4.18 -14.69 7.89
N ASN A 50 -4.55 -14.53 9.16
CA ASN A 50 -3.80 -13.71 10.11
C ASN A 50 -4.06 -14.17 11.55
N GLN A 51 -3.02 -14.10 12.39
CA GLN A 51 -3.12 -14.28 13.85
C GLN A 51 -2.79 -12.98 14.61
N THR A 52 -2.82 -11.87 13.87
CA THR A 52 -2.39 -10.56 14.35
C THR A 52 -3.15 -10.15 15.61
N PRO A 53 -2.46 -9.65 16.65
CA PRO A 53 -3.11 -9.16 17.86
C PRO A 53 -3.89 -7.87 17.57
N ILE A 54 -5.14 -7.83 18.05
CA ILE A 54 -6.09 -6.74 17.79
C ILE A 54 -6.61 -6.18 19.11
N VAL A 55 -6.71 -4.85 19.19
CA VAL A 55 -7.46 -4.15 20.23
C VAL A 55 -8.57 -3.29 19.59
N TYR A 56 -9.56 -2.93 20.40
CA TYR A 56 -10.74 -2.21 19.95
C TYR A 56 -10.84 -0.85 20.63
N TRP A 57 -10.86 0.23 19.85
CA TRP A 57 -11.03 1.58 20.36
C TRP A 57 -12.48 1.82 20.78
N ARG A 58 -12.68 2.13 22.07
CA ARG A 58 -13.99 2.46 22.64
C ARG A 58 -14.28 3.95 22.48
N ASP A 59 -14.91 4.31 21.36
CA ASP A 59 -15.29 5.70 21.13
C ASP A 59 -16.72 5.98 21.63
N ASN A 60 -16.88 6.15 22.94
CA ASN A 60 -18.17 6.47 23.54
C ASN A 60 -18.44 7.99 23.51
N PHE A 61 -19.70 8.38 23.27
CA PHE A 61 -20.12 9.78 23.23
C PHE A 61 -19.79 10.57 24.52
N LEU A 62 -19.87 9.91 25.68
CA LEU A 62 -19.49 10.47 26.99
C LEU A 62 -17.98 10.77 27.08
N ASP A 63 -17.13 9.89 26.55
CA ASP A 63 -15.68 10.07 26.53
C ASP A 63 -15.27 11.23 25.61
N ARG A 64 -15.95 11.39 24.46
CA ARG A 64 -15.77 12.55 23.57
C ARG A 64 -16.15 13.87 24.25
N LEU A 65 -17.26 13.89 24.99
CA LEU A 65 -17.70 15.07 25.74
C LEU A 65 -16.70 15.42 26.85
N LEU A 66 -16.27 14.44 27.64
CA LEU A 66 -15.27 14.63 28.69
C LEU A 66 -13.92 15.08 28.13
N ALA A 67 -13.48 14.51 26.99
CA ALA A 67 -12.25 14.92 26.32
C ALA A 67 -12.35 16.34 25.74
N LYS A 68 -13.51 16.74 25.18
CA LYS A 68 -13.76 18.12 24.71
C LYS A 68 -13.74 19.13 25.85
N PHE A 69 -14.40 18.83 26.97
CA PHE A 69 -14.40 19.71 28.16
C PHE A 69 -12.99 19.83 28.76
N LYS A 70 -12.26 18.72 28.91
CA LYS A 70 -10.88 18.70 29.45
C LYS A 70 -9.85 19.34 28.51
N ARG A 71 -10.07 19.31 27.19
CA ARG A 71 -9.24 20.04 26.20
C ARG A 71 -9.29 21.54 26.36
N HIS A 72 -10.43 22.08 26.81
CA HIS A 72 -10.60 23.51 27.02
C HIS A 72 -9.91 23.99 28.30
N SER A 73 -9.73 23.11 29.29
CA SER A 73 -9.11 23.45 30.58
C SER A 73 -7.59 23.35 30.60
N ASP A 74 -6.98 22.46 29.78
CA ASP A 74 -5.52 22.34 29.67
C ASP A 74 -5.10 21.97 28.24
N PRO A 75 -4.49 22.91 27.48
CA PRO A 75 -3.97 22.66 26.14
C PRO A 75 -2.84 21.62 26.09
N ASN A 76 -2.14 21.31 27.18
CA ASN A 76 -1.02 20.37 27.16
C ASN A 76 -1.38 18.96 27.61
N ARG A 77 -2.63 18.74 28.04
CA ARG A 77 -3.09 17.45 28.53
C ARG A 77 -3.07 16.37 27.44
N VAL A 78 -2.55 15.20 27.81
CA VAL A 78 -2.63 13.97 27.02
C VAL A 78 -4.09 13.48 26.98
N VAL A 79 -4.60 13.22 25.78
CA VAL A 79 -5.93 12.63 25.58
C VAL A 79 -5.72 11.13 25.34
N GLU A 80 -5.92 10.35 26.40
CA GLU A 80 -5.86 8.89 26.36
C GLU A 80 -6.93 8.31 25.43
N LEU A 81 -6.60 7.20 24.76
CA LEU A 81 -7.54 6.48 23.90
C LEU A 81 -7.96 5.18 24.61
N PRO A 82 -9.21 5.07 25.11
CA PRO A 82 -9.66 3.87 25.81
C PRO A 82 -9.78 2.69 24.85
N ILE A 83 -9.21 1.55 25.20
CA ILE A 83 -9.19 0.33 24.37
C ILE A 83 -9.71 -0.89 25.13
N GLN A 84 -10.09 -1.92 24.38
CA GLN A 84 -10.44 -3.24 24.89
C GLN A 84 -9.66 -4.33 24.14
N GLY A 85 -9.31 -5.44 24.81
CA GLY A 85 -8.70 -6.62 24.20
C GLY A 85 -7.18 -6.72 24.38
N GLY A 86 -6.53 -5.68 24.91
CA GLY A 86 -5.14 -5.71 25.35
C GLY A 86 -5.00 -5.82 26.87
N GLU A 87 -3.76 -5.94 27.35
CA GLU A 87 -3.45 -5.93 28.80
C GLU A 87 -3.80 -4.59 29.47
N ARG A 88 -3.65 -3.50 28.72
CA ARG A 88 -4.02 -2.13 29.13
C ARG A 88 -5.40 -1.77 28.58
N SER A 89 -6.12 -0.92 29.34
CA SER A 89 -7.44 -0.40 28.96
C SER A 89 -7.41 0.95 28.25
N PHE A 90 -6.22 1.52 27.99
CA PHE A 90 -6.03 2.79 27.28
C PHE A 90 -4.64 2.86 26.63
N ILE A 91 -4.53 3.72 25.61
CA ILE A 91 -3.28 4.16 24.97
C ILE A 91 -2.99 5.58 25.46
N ASP A 92 -1.76 5.85 25.90
CA ASP A 92 -1.34 7.16 26.44
C ASP A 92 0.00 7.65 25.87
N SER A 93 0.63 8.65 26.50
CA SER A 93 1.91 9.23 26.07
C SER A 93 3.11 8.28 26.19
N SER A 94 2.96 7.13 26.85
CA SER A 94 3.97 6.06 26.92
C SER A 94 3.85 5.04 25.79
N ASP A 95 3.05 5.33 24.77
CA ASP A 95 2.81 4.50 23.59
C ASP A 95 2.97 5.31 22.29
N ILE A 96 3.01 4.62 21.16
CA ILE A 96 3.09 5.23 19.83
C ILE A 96 1.86 4.83 19.01
N LEU A 97 1.21 5.82 18.39
CA LEU A 97 0.09 5.62 17.48
C LEU A 97 0.55 5.70 16.02
N VAL A 98 0.35 4.65 15.25
CA VAL A 98 0.58 4.66 13.81
C VAL A 98 -0.73 4.99 13.12
N VAL A 99 -0.69 5.99 12.24
CA VAL A 99 -1.90 6.55 11.64
C VAL A 99 -1.79 6.58 10.11
N PRO A 100 -2.71 5.93 9.38
CA PRO A 100 -2.80 5.98 7.92
C PRO A 100 -3.02 7.40 7.37
N GLU A 101 -2.40 7.72 6.24
CA GLU A 101 -2.45 9.03 5.58
C GLU A 101 -3.86 9.50 5.21
N MET A 102 -4.80 8.56 5.00
CA MET A 102 -6.15 8.84 4.52
C MET A 102 -7.04 9.62 5.50
N TYR A 103 -6.62 9.79 6.77
CA TYR A 103 -7.42 10.51 7.78
C TYR A 103 -7.29 12.05 7.72
N GLY A 104 -6.54 12.60 6.75
CA GLY A 104 -6.58 14.02 6.38
C GLY A 104 -5.80 14.96 7.30
N PRO A 105 -5.93 16.30 7.14
CA PRO A 105 -5.07 17.30 7.79
C PRO A 105 -5.15 17.31 9.33
N ASP A 106 -6.31 16.92 9.88
CA ASP A 106 -6.55 16.95 11.32
C ASP A 106 -6.02 15.70 12.04
N LEU A 107 -5.34 14.79 11.33
CA LEU A 107 -4.79 13.51 11.81
C LEU A 107 -4.20 13.55 13.22
N ALA A 108 -3.28 14.50 13.42
CA ALA A 108 -2.50 14.60 14.64
C ALA A 108 -3.26 15.35 15.76
N ALA A 109 -4.23 16.18 15.37
CA ALA A 109 -5.06 16.97 16.27
C ALA A 109 -6.38 16.26 16.66
N ALA A 110 -6.87 15.31 15.88
CA ALA A 110 -8.15 14.64 16.11
C ALA A 110 -8.04 13.43 17.04
N TYR A 111 -6.92 12.68 16.96
CA TYR A 111 -6.75 11.40 17.63
C TYR A 111 -5.54 11.41 18.57
N GLY A 112 -5.76 11.18 19.88
CA GLY A 112 -4.69 10.98 20.85
C GLY A 112 -3.73 12.17 20.99
N ARG A 113 -4.21 13.36 21.35
CA ARG A 113 -3.34 14.55 21.57
C ARG A 113 -2.30 14.22 22.66
N GLY A 114 -1.03 14.52 22.42
CA GLY A 114 0.06 14.22 23.36
C GLY A 114 0.58 12.78 23.29
N ILE A 115 -0.08 11.90 22.52
CA ILE A 115 0.44 10.58 22.15
C ILE A 115 1.30 10.75 20.91
N LYS A 116 2.53 10.24 20.93
CA LYS A 116 3.44 10.33 19.79
C LYS A 116 2.94 9.49 18.61
N LYS A 117 3.23 9.94 17.40
CA LYS A 117 2.64 9.42 16.17
C LYS A 117 3.69 9.08 15.13
N VAL A 118 3.43 8.02 14.39
CA VAL A 118 4.10 7.73 13.12
C VAL A 118 3.04 7.74 12.04
N ILE A 119 3.27 8.48 10.96
CA ILE A 119 2.35 8.49 9.82
C ILE A 119 2.73 7.34 8.91
N LEU A 120 1.80 6.45 8.61
CA LEU A 120 1.99 5.42 7.58
C LEU A 120 1.37 5.97 6.31
N ASN A 121 2.19 6.43 5.36
CA ASN A 121 1.74 6.95 4.07
C ASN A 121 1.99 5.90 2.98
N GLN A 122 0.93 5.16 2.65
CA GLN A 122 1.00 4.05 1.68
C GLN A 122 0.67 4.48 0.25
N ASN A 123 0.10 5.67 0.08
CA ASN A 123 -0.20 6.29 -1.19
C ASN A 123 -0.02 7.81 -1.09
N CYS A 124 1.14 8.30 -1.54
CA CYS A 124 1.51 9.71 -1.45
C CYS A 124 0.50 10.65 -2.12
N TYR A 125 -0.25 10.17 -3.12
CA TYR A 125 -1.29 10.95 -3.79
C TYR A 125 -2.52 11.23 -2.92
N LEU A 126 -2.65 10.57 -1.76
CA LEU A 126 -3.67 10.85 -0.74
C LEU A 126 -3.21 11.87 0.31
N THR A 127 -1.94 12.33 0.27
CA THR A 127 -1.35 13.26 1.25
C THR A 127 -2.20 14.51 1.48
N PHE A 128 -2.79 15.05 0.41
CA PHE A 128 -3.62 16.25 0.47
C PHE A 128 -5.14 15.98 0.47
N ASN A 129 -5.56 14.74 0.77
CA ASN A 129 -6.98 14.44 0.90
C ASN A 129 -7.62 15.26 2.04
N GLY A 130 -8.71 15.97 1.77
CA GLY A 130 -9.38 16.88 2.73
C GLY A 130 -8.73 18.26 2.91
N TYR A 131 -7.67 18.57 2.16
CA TYR A 131 -7.11 19.91 2.10
C TYR A 131 -7.96 20.84 1.23
N SER A 132 -7.78 22.15 1.41
CA SER A 132 -8.46 23.18 0.63
C SER A 132 -7.47 23.93 -0.25
N PHE A 133 -7.94 24.51 -1.35
CA PHE A 133 -7.15 25.45 -2.17
C PHE A 133 -6.87 26.81 -1.50
N ASN A 134 -7.40 27.05 -0.29
CA ASN A 134 -7.06 28.24 0.48
C ASN A 134 -5.59 28.17 0.92
N LYS A 135 -4.75 29.00 0.32
CA LYS A 135 -3.31 29.11 0.58
C LYS A 135 -2.96 29.37 2.06
N ASP A 136 -3.87 29.99 2.82
CA ASP A 136 -3.60 30.38 4.20
C ASP A 136 -3.94 29.24 5.20
N ARG A 137 -4.58 28.16 4.74
CA ARG A 137 -4.90 26.98 5.57
C ARG A 137 -3.77 25.94 5.50
N LEU A 138 -2.65 26.24 6.15
CA LEU A 138 -1.46 25.39 6.19
C LEU A 138 -1.41 24.51 7.46
N ILE A 139 -2.26 23.48 7.49
CA ILE A 139 -2.23 22.47 8.56
C ILE A 139 -1.51 21.24 8.02
N SER A 140 -0.46 20.77 8.69
CA SER A 140 0.26 19.55 8.29
C SER A 140 0.36 18.58 9.45
N PRO A 141 -0.17 17.35 9.33
CA PRO A 141 0.05 16.32 10.34
C PRO A 141 1.51 15.88 10.38
N TYR A 142 2.23 16.00 9.25
CA TYR A 142 3.64 15.63 9.09
C TYR A 142 4.59 16.53 9.91
N HIS A 143 4.21 17.80 10.13
CA HIS A 143 4.97 18.74 10.97
C HIS A 143 4.35 18.94 12.36
N HIS A 144 3.37 18.13 12.74
CA HIS A 144 2.80 18.24 14.07
C HIS A 144 3.83 17.82 15.13
N LYS A 145 3.88 18.51 16.28
CA LYS A 145 4.84 18.25 17.37
C LYS A 145 4.81 16.82 17.95
N ASP A 146 3.71 16.11 17.73
CA ASP A 146 3.53 14.72 18.15
C ASP A 146 3.98 13.72 17.07
N ALA A 147 4.21 14.15 15.83
CA ALA A 147 4.70 13.29 14.77
C ALA A 147 6.22 13.07 14.93
N LEU A 148 6.61 11.80 15.03
CA LEU A 148 8.01 11.39 15.14
C LEU A 148 8.64 11.16 13.77
N ALA A 149 7.87 10.55 12.88
CA ALA A 149 8.34 10.10 11.58
C ALA A 149 7.18 9.76 10.64
N THR A 150 7.52 9.56 9.37
CA THR A 150 6.65 9.00 8.35
C THR A 150 7.27 7.75 7.77
N LEU A 151 6.47 6.69 7.63
CA LEU A 151 6.78 5.48 6.89
C LEU A 151 6.16 5.57 5.50
N VAL A 152 6.92 5.24 4.45
CA VAL A 152 6.46 5.26 3.05
C VAL A 152 6.89 3.99 2.32
N ASN A 153 6.04 3.52 1.40
CA ASN A 153 6.18 2.18 0.80
C ASN A 153 6.75 2.16 -0.64
N SER A 154 7.19 3.31 -1.17
CA SER A 154 7.76 3.41 -2.51
C SER A 154 8.74 4.57 -2.65
N GLU A 155 9.62 4.49 -3.65
CA GLU A 155 10.55 5.58 -3.99
C GLU A 155 9.79 6.83 -4.46
N ASP A 156 8.74 6.65 -5.27
CA ASP A 156 7.89 7.74 -5.75
C ASP A 156 7.24 8.49 -4.59
N GLY A 157 6.73 7.75 -3.60
CA GLY A 157 6.20 8.34 -2.37
C GLY A 157 7.27 9.05 -1.55
N ALA A 158 8.48 8.49 -1.48
CA ALA A 158 9.58 9.10 -0.76
C ALA A 158 10.01 10.44 -1.38
N VAL A 159 10.21 10.47 -2.71
CA VAL A 159 10.53 11.68 -3.46
C VAL A 159 9.42 12.72 -3.31
N TYR A 160 8.15 12.29 -3.42
CA TYR A 160 6.99 13.18 -3.26
C TYR A 160 6.98 13.86 -1.88
N LEU A 161 7.12 13.08 -0.80
CA LEU A 161 7.06 13.60 0.57
C LEU A 161 8.30 14.42 0.92
N GLN A 162 9.49 14.02 0.48
CA GLN A 162 10.73 14.75 0.72
C GLN A 162 10.73 16.12 0.02
N HIS A 163 10.16 16.21 -1.19
CA HIS A 163 9.97 17.48 -1.87
C HIS A 163 8.93 18.36 -1.15
N THR A 164 7.84 17.74 -0.68
CA THR A 164 6.74 18.44 -0.02
C THR A 164 7.12 18.95 1.39
N PHE A 165 7.89 18.14 2.13
CA PHE A 165 8.28 18.37 3.52
C PHE A 165 9.78 18.03 3.70
N PRO A 166 10.69 18.95 3.37
CA PRO A 166 12.14 18.68 3.32
C PRO A 166 12.77 18.23 4.65
N ASP A 167 12.20 18.65 5.77
CA ASP A 167 12.73 18.31 7.10
C ASP A 167 12.02 17.09 7.72
N LEU A 168 11.16 16.41 6.96
CA LEU A 168 10.38 15.27 7.45
C LEU A 168 11.28 14.08 7.79
N PRO A 169 11.23 13.54 9.02
CA PRO A 169 11.87 12.27 9.32
C PRO A 169 11.15 11.15 8.57
N LEU A 170 11.70 10.74 7.44
CA LEU A 170 11.08 9.81 6.51
C LEU A 170 11.87 8.51 6.45
N TYR A 171 11.18 7.38 6.60
CA TYR A 171 11.76 6.05 6.45
C TYR A 171 10.98 5.28 5.38
N ARG A 172 11.68 4.83 4.35
CA ARG A 172 11.11 3.99 3.31
C ARG A 172 11.22 2.53 3.70
N PHE A 173 10.21 1.75 3.34
CA PHE A 173 10.23 0.29 3.37
C PHE A 173 9.63 -0.25 2.05
N ARG A 174 10.03 -1.44 1.65
CA ARG A 174 9.46 -2.16 0.51
C ARG A 174 8.33 -3.06 0.98
N LEU A 175 7.30 -3.16 0.15
CA LEU A 175 6.26 -4.17 0.33
C LEU A 175 6.81 -5.54 -0.08
N SER A 176 6.31 -6.60 0.54
CA SER A 176 6.59 -7.97 0.11
C SER A 176 5.44 -8.63 -0.64
N LEU A 177 5.79 -9.67 -1.40
CA LEU A 177 4.85 -10.61 -2.01
C LEU A 177 4.95 -11.97 -1.33
N ASP A 178 3.84 -12.72 -1.31
CA ASP A 178 3.84 -14.13 -0.91
C ASP A 178 4.43 -14.98 -2.07
N PRO A 179 5.67 -15.49 -1.96
CA PRO A 179 6.34 -16.17 -3.06
C PRO A 179 5.72 -17.54 -3.37
N LYS A 180 4.96 -18.13 -2.42
CA LYS A 180 4.25 -19.39 -2.64
C LYS A 180 2.99 -19.15 -3.47
N ARG A 181 2.30 -18.03 -3.21
CA ARG A 181 1.06 -17.65 -3.90
C ARG A 181 1.34 -17.08 -5.28
N PHE A 182 2.20 -16.08 -5.38
CA PHE A 182 2.58 -15.44 -6.65
C PHE A 182 3.87 -16.04 -7.20
N LYS A 183 3.90 -17.38 -7.29
CA LYS A 183 5.05 -18.12 -7.81
C LYS A 183 5.17 -17.97 -9.32
N PHE A 184 6.41 -18.00 -9.81
CA PHE A 184 6.68 -18.00 -11.23
C PHE A 184 6.09 -19.24 -11.92
N GLN A 185 5.46 -19.02 -13.08
CA GLN A 185 4.94 -20.07 -13.95
C GLN A 185 5.51 -19.89 -15.37
N ALA A 186 6.32 -20.85 -15.83
CA ALA A 186 7.00 -20.78 -17.12
C ALA A 186 6.04 -20.92 -18.31
N THR A 187 5.12 -21.88 -18.23
CA THR A 187 4.14 -22.14 -19.30
C THR A 187 2.96 -21.19 -19.18
N LYS A 188 2.77 -20.35 -20.21
CA LYS A 188 1.68 -19.37 -20.28
C LYS A 188 0.63 -19.76 -21.32
N LYS A 189 -0.63 -19.43 -21.05
CA LYS A 189 -1.70 -19.44 -22.05
C LYS A 189 -1.62 -18.16 -22.88
N LYS A 190 -2.11 -18.20 -24.12
CA LYS A 190 -2.36 -16.98 -24.90
C LYS A 190 -3.57 -16.25 -24.30
N GLN A 191 -3.32 -15.61 -23.17
CA GLN A 191 -4.32 -14.95 -22.35
C GLN A 191 -3.74 -13.62 -21.89
N LEU A 192 -4.54 -12.57 -21.98
CA LEU A 192 -4.28 -11.29 -21.34
C LEU A 192 -5.27 -11.10 -20.20
N CYS A 193 -4.80 -10.55 -19.09
CA CYS A 193 -5.64 -10.23 -17.94
C CYS A 193 -5.45 -8.79 -17.49
N PHE A 194 -6.48 -8.25 -16.83
CA PHE A 194 -6.42 -6.93 -16.21
C PHE A 194 -7.48 -6.77 -15.13
N SER A 195 -7.15 -5.96 -14.13
CA SER A 195 -8.11 -5.55 -13.12
C SER A 195 -9.04 -4.47 -13.67
N ARG A 196 -10.33 -4.55 -13.33
CA ARG A 196 -11.33 -3.51 -13.63
C ARG A 196 -11.53 -2.53 -12.46
N ILE A 197 -10.65 -2.52 -11.45
CA ILE A 197 -10.84 -1.67 -10.27
C ILE A 197 -10.59 -0.19 -10.60
N LYS A 198 -9.54 0.13 -11.38
CA LYS A 198 -9.16 1.49 -11.74
C LYS A 198 -9.21 1.71 -13.24
N ASN A 199 -9.43 2.96 -13.65
CA ASN A 199 -9.38 3.44 -15.04
C ASN A 199 -10.12 2.53 -16.05
N GLN A 200 -11.34 2.12 -15.71
CA GLN A 200 -12.17 1.27 -16.56
C GLN A 200 -12.42 1.87 -17.95
N ALA A 201 -12.50 3.20 -18.06
CA ALA A 201 -12.68 3.89 -19.33
C ALA A 201 -11.48 3.68 -20.27
N ASP A 202 -10.26 3.75 -19.74
CA ASP A 202 -9.04 3.51 -20.52
C ASP A 202 -8.94 2.04 -20.93
N ALA A 203 -9.23 1.12 -20.01
CA ALA A 203 -9.30 -0.30 -20.31
C ALA A 203 -10.32 -0.62 -21.40
N MET A 204 -11.50 0.01 -21.35
CA MET A 204 -12.53 -0.15 -22.38
C MET A 204 -12.03 0.31 -23.76
N GLN A 205 -11.32 1.43 -23.84
CA GLN A 205 -10.79 1.92 -25.11
C GLN A 205 -9.70 0.98 -25.66
N VAL A 206 -8.68 0.65 -24.87
CA VAL A 206 -7.55 -0.19 -25.31
C VAL A 206 -8.05 -1.56 -25.78
N ILE A 207 -8.91 -2.22 -24.99
CA ILE A 207 -9.44 -3.54 -25.34
C ILE A 207 -10.30 -3.48 -26.61
N ASN A 208 -11.15 -2.47 -26.79
CA ASN A 208 -11.97 -2.38 -28.00
C ASN A 208 -11.15 -2.01 -29.23
N ILE A 209 -10.12 -1.16 -29.12
CA ILE A 209 -9.19 -0.91 -30.22
C ILE A 209 -8.57 -2.24 -30.69
N LEU A 210 -8.01 -3.01 -29.76
CA LEU A 210 -7.39 -4.31 -30.06
C LEU A 210 -8.38 -5.29 -30.70
N LYS A 211 -9.64 -5.32 -30.24
CA LYS A 211 -10.71 -6.12 -30.85
C LYS A 211 -11.03 -5.69 -32.28
N PHE A 212 -11.24 -4.39 -32.52
CA PHE A 212 -11.58 -3.88 -33.85
C PHE A 212 -10.41 -3.97 -34.84
N ARG A 213 -9.16 -4.00 -34.34
CA ARG A 213 -7.97 -4.29 -35.14
C ARG A 213 -7.75 -5.79 -35.41
N GLY A 214 -8.48 -6.67 -34.72
CA GLY A 214 -8.32 -8.12 -34.83
C GLY A 214 -7.06 -8.66 -34.15
N ALA A 215 -6.37 -7.86 -33.33
CA ALA A 215 -5.12 -8.24 -32.67
C ALA A 215 -5.29 -9.37 -31.65
N LEU A 216 -6.50 -9.56 -31.12
CA LEU A 216 -6.79 -10.54 -30.05
C LEU A 216 -7.35 -11.87 -30.56
N LYS A 217 -7.23 -12.19 -31.85
CA LYS A 217 -7.88 -13.37 -32.46
C LYS A 217 -7.58 -14.67 -31.73
N ASP A 218 -6.35 -14.85 -31.27
CA ASP A 218 -5.88 -16.07 -30.60
C ASP A 218 -5.64 -15.85 -29.09
N PHE A 219 -6.17 -14.76 -28.52
CA PHE A 219 -5.97 -14.40 -27.11
C PHE A 219 -7.27 -14.36 -26.32
N ASP A 220 -7.29 -15.07 -25.20
CA ASP A 220 -8.36 -14.96 -24.21
C ASP A 220 -8.23 -13.63 -23.45
N ILE A 221 -9.37 -12.99 -23.17
CA ILE A 221 -9.46 -11.72 -22.44
C ILE A 221 -10.07 -11.99 -21.07
N VAL A 222 -9.28 -11.84 -20.00
CA VAL A 222 -9.69 -12.13 -18.62
C VAL A 222 -9.70 -10.88 -17.75
N PRO A 223 -10.80 -10.09 -17.78
CA PRO A 223 -10.99 -9.02 -16.81
C PRO A 223 -11.42 -9.59 -15.45
N PHE A 224 -10.90 -9.05 -14.35
CA PHE A 224 -11.31 -9.44 -13.00
C PHE A 224 -11.59 -8.24 -12.10
N ILE A 225 -12.37 -8.47 -11.03
CA ILE A 225 -12.70 -7.47 -10.01
C ILE A 225 -12.92 -8.16 -8.67
N ASN A 226 -12.23 -7.68 -7.62
CA ASN A 226 -12.41 -8.11 -6.23
C ASN A 226 -12.44 -9.65 -6.00
N LEU A 227 -11.64 -10.40 -6.78
CA LEU A 227 -11.52 -11.84 -6.60
C LEU A 227 -10.64 -12.20 -5.39
N PRO A 228 -10.82 -13.38 -4.78
CA PRO A 228 -9.88 -13.93 -3.81
C PRO A 228 -8.46 -13.99 -4.37
N GLN A 229 -7.45 -13.74 -3.53
CA GLN A 229 -6.07 -13.67 -4.00
C GLN A 229 -5.56 -14.96 -4.64
N ALA A 230 -6.03 -16.13 -4.19
CA ALA A 230 -5.67 -17.41 -4.80
C ALA A 230 -6.15 -17.50 -6.26
N GLU A 231 -7.35 -16.99 -6.55
CA GLU A 231 -7.88 -16.94 -7.92
C GLU A 231 -7.13 -15.92 -8.77
N VAL A 232 -6.82 -14.74 -8.22
CA VAL A 232 -6.01 -13.72 -8.89
C VAL A 232 -4.62 -14.27 -9.24
N ALA A 233 -3.98 -14.97 -8.30
CA ALA A 233 -2.69 -15.61 -8.54
C ALA A 233 -2.75 -16.67 -9.65
N GLN A 234 -3.83 -17.48 -9.70
CA GLN A 234 -4.03 -18.43 -10.80
C GLN A 234 -4.20 -17.73 -12.15
N ILE A 235 -4.97 -16.63 -12.20
CA ILE A 235 -5.11 -15.82 -13.42
C ILE A 235 -3.74 -15.31 -13.88
N TYR A 236 -2.90 -14.80 -12.98
CA TYR A 236 -1.55 -14.34 -13.33
C TYR A 236 -0.63 -15.49 -13.77
N GLN A 237 -0.67 -16.63 -13.10
CA GLN A 237 0.12 -17.80 -13.48
C GLN A 237 -0.24 -18.30 -14.89
N ASP A 238 -1.52 -18.26 -15.24
CA ASP A 238 -2.02 -18.65 -16.56
C ASP A 238 -1.74 -17.60 -17.66
N SER A 239 -1.80 -16.30 -17.33
CA SER A 239 -1.75 -15.22 -18.32
C SER A 239 -0.35 -14.94 -18.83
N LEU A 240 -0.21 -14.79 -20.15
CA LEU A 240 1.01 -14.27 -20.77
C LEU A 240 1.16 -12.78 -20.49
N LEU A 241 0.09 -12.00 -20.69
CA LEU A 241 0.10 -10.55 -20.57
C LEU A 241 -0.74 -10.08 -19.39
N PHE A 242 -0.22 -9.09 -18.66
CA PHE A 242 -1.02 -8.30 -17.73
C PHE A 242 -1.05 -6.84 -18.21
N LEU A 243 -2.25 -6.33 -18.43
CA LEU A 243 -2.45 -4.93 -18.82
C LEU A 243 -2.69 -4.09 -17.57
N SER A 244 -1.71 -3.26 -17.22
CA SER A 244 -1.79 -2.37 -16.07
C SER A 244 -2.53 -1.08 -16.45
N PHE A 245 -3.71 -0.90 -15.86
CA PHE A 245 -4.45 0.36 -15.89
C PHE A 245 -4.41 1.08 -14.54
N GLY A 246 -3.49 0.70 -13.64
CA GLY A 246 -3.40 1.24 -12.29
C GLY A 246 -2.84 2.66 -12.28
N TYR A 247 -3.67 3.64 -11.90
CA TYR A 247 -3.23 5.00 -11.56
C TYR A 247 -4.32 5.73 -10.77
N PRO A 248 -3.97 6.54 -9.76
CA PRO A 248 -2.67 6.57 -9.10
C PRO A 248 -2.45 5.32 -8.24
N GLU A 249 -1.20 4.92 -8.05
CA GLU A 249 -0.75 3.81 -7.22
C GLU A 249 0.40 4.28 -6.31
N GLY A 250 0.26 4.06 -5.00
CA GLY A 250 1.36 4.31 -4.06
C GLY A 250 2.57 3.40 -4.33
N PHE A 251 2.32 2.11 -4.56
CA PHE A 251 3.33 1.11 -4.95
C PHE A 251 2.96 0.38 -6.25
N GLY A 252 1.74 -0.19 -6.33
CA GLY A 252 1.27 -0.93 -7.51
C GLY A 252 1.38 -2.45 -7.40
N LEU A 253 0.89 -3.02 -6.27
CA LEU A 253 0.92 -4.48 -6.01
C LEU A 253 0.42 -5.35 -7.18
N PRO A 254 -0.70 -5.05 -7.87
CA PRO A 254 -1.20 -5.94 -8.94
C PRO A 254 -0.18 -6.19 -10.06
N ALA A 255 0.58 -5.16 -10.45
CA ALA A 255 1.59 -5.30 -11.48
C ALA A 255 2.80 -6.11 -10.99
N ALA A 256 3.25 -5.88 -9.75
CA ALA A 256 4.32 -6.66 -9.13
C ALA A 256 3.92 -8.14 -8.96
N GLU A 257 2.70 -8.41 -8.50
CA GLU A 257 2.14 -9.77 -8.37
C GLU A 257 2.06 -10.48 -9.73
N ALA A 258 1.66 -9.77 -10.80
CA ALA A 258 1.64 -10.31 -12.15
C ALA A 258 3.05 -10.62 -12.68
N MET A 259 4.01 -9.71 -12.48
CA MET A 259 5.42 -9.92 -12.83
C MET A 259 6.01 -11.12 -12.08
N ALA A 260 5.80 -11.22 -10.78
CA ALA A 260 6.24 -12.35 -9.94
C ALA A 260 5.72 -13.71 -10.46
N SER A 261 4.49 -13.70 -10.99
CA SER A 261 3.85 -14.88 -11.58
C SER A 261 4.35 -15.19 -12.99
N GLY A 262 5.18 -14.33 -13.60
CA GLY A 262 5.75 -14.48 -14.94
C GLY A 262 4.94 -13.81 -16.07
N CYS A 263 3.97 -12.96 -15.76
CA CYS A 263 3.32 -12.14 -16.80
C CYS A 263 4.29 -11.10 -17.34
N VAL A 264 4.19 -10.83 -18.64
CA VAL A 264 4.75 -9.61 -19.22
C VAL A 264 3.77 -8.47 -18.98
N VAL A 265 4.21 -7.45 -18.24
CA VAL A 265 3.39 -6.30 -17.88
C VAL A 265 3.55 -5.18 -18.91
N ILE A 266 2.41 -4.65 -19.35
CA ILE A 266 2.29 -3.53 -20.28
C ILE A 266 1.34 -2.50 -19.67
N GLY A 267 1.68 -1.22 -19.68
CA GLY A 267 0.75 -0.14 -19.33
C GLY A 267 1.25 0.81 -18.26
N PHE A 268 0.31 1.37 -17.50
CA PHE A 268 0.58 2.46 -16.57
C PHE A 268 1.33 1.94 -15.33
N HIS A 269 2.42 2.62 -14.99
CA HIS A 269 3.20 2.32 -13.78
C HIS A 269 2.55 2.90 -12.50
N GLY A 270 1.60 3.82 -12.62
CA GLY A 270 0.80 4.32 -11.50
C GLY A 270 1.47 5.35 -10.57
N GLY A 271 2.69 5.79 -10.86
CA GLY A 271 3.55 6.52 -9.91
C GLY A 271 4.53 5.57 -9.23
N GLY A 272 4.08 4.91 -8.16
CA GLY A 272 4.87 3.94 -7.38
C GLY A 272 5.59 2.89 -8.22
N GLY A 273 4.94 2.35 -9.25
CA GLY A 273 5.51 1.28 -10.08
C GLY A 273 6.74 1.66 -10.91
N LYS A 274 7.12 2.96 -11.01
CA LYS A 274 8.36 3.38 -11.71
C LYS A 274 9.60 2.63 -11.24
N GLU A 275 9.62 2.22 -9.96
CA GLU A 275 10.75 1.51 -9.39
C GLU A 275 10.91 0.08 -9.93
N PHE A 276 9.88 -0.53 -10.54
CA PHE A 276 9.95 -1.88 -11.12
C PHE A 276 9.42 -2.01 -12.56
N PHE A 277 8.77 -1.00 -13.13
CA PHE A 277 8.43 -0.94 -14.55
C PHE A 277 9.67 -0.58 -15.37
N LYS A 278 10.52 -1.57 -15.59
CA LYS A 278 11.81 -1.43 -16.29
C LYS A 278 11.67 -1.89 -17.75
N PRO A 279 12.03 -1.08 -18.76
CA PRO A 279 11.90 -1.43 -20.19
C PRO A 279 12.60 -2.74 -20.60
N GLU A 280 13.60 -3.14 -19.82
CA GLU A 280 14.36 -4.37 -19.99
C GLU A 280 13.45 -5.61 -19.90
N PHE A 281 12.39 -5.57 -19.10
CA PHE A 281 11.48 -6.71 -18.86
C PHE A 281 9.98 -6.36 -18.80
N SER A 282 9.61 -5.10 -18.99
CA SER A 282 8.22 -4.64 -19.05
C SER A 282 8.06 -3.56 -20.13
N TYR A 283 6.83 -3.11 -20.34
CA TYR A 283 6.51 -2.04 -21.28
C TYR A 283 5.73 -0.91 -20.57
N PRO A 284 6.43 0.01 -19.90
CA PRO A 284 5.79 1.18 -19.30
C PRO A 284 5.16 2.07 -20.37
N ILE A 285 3.91 2.48 -20.12
CA ILE A 285 3.16 3.43 -20.93
C ILE A 285 2.75 4.60 -20.04
N GLU A 286 2.84 5.81 -20.57
CA GLU A 286 2.40 7.01 -19.88
C GLU A 286 0.89 7.02 -19.67
N GLN A 287 0.44 7.56 -18.53
CA GLN A 287 -0.98 7.60 -18.19
C GLN A 287 -1.77 8.35 -19.27
N GLY A 288 -2.85 7.72 -19.76
CA GLY A 288 -3.73 8.30 -20.76
C GLY A 288 -3.28 8.12 -22.22
N ASP A 289 -2.10 7.53 -22.49
CA ASP A 289 -1.69 7.18 -23.86
C ASP A 289 -2.38 5.90 -24.36
N ILE A 290 -3.65 6.03 -24.73
CA ILE A 290 -4.50 4.91 -25.18
C ILE A 290 -3.99 4.28 -26.47
N ILE A 291 -3.55 5.10 -27.43
CA ILE A 291 -3.10 4.60 -28.74
C ILE A 291 -1.72 3.94 -28.61
N GLY A 292 -0.80 4.54 -27.85
CA GLY A 292 0.48 3.92 -27.53
C GLY A 292 0.29 2.58 -26.84
N PHE A 293 -0.58 2.52 -25.82
CA PHE A 293 -0.90 1.26 -25.14
C PHE A 293 -1.39 0.18 -26.12
N ALA A 294 -2.42 0.49 -26.92
CA ALA A 294 -2.98 -0.49 -27.86
C ALA A 294 -1.95 -0.95 -28.90
N LYS A 295 -1.15 -0.04 -29.47
CA LYS A 295 -0.08 -0.38 -30.42
C LYS A 295 0.96 -1.29 -29.78
N THR A 296 1.42 -0.96 -28.57
CA THR A 296 2.39 -1.80 -27.87
C THR A 296 1.86 -3.20 -27.63
N VAL A 297 0.60 -3.36 -27.22
CA VAL A 297 0.01 -4.70 -27.03
C VAL A 297 -0.04 -5.47 -28.37
N GLU A 298 -0.43 -4.81 -29.47
CA GLU A 298 -0.45 -5.40 -30.81
C GLU A 298 0.95 -5.86 -31.25
N ASP A 299 1.97 -5.01 -31.07
CA ASP A 299 3.36 -5.31 -31.40
C ASP A 299 3.88 -6.51 -30.58
N ILE A 300 3.56 -6.58 -29.28
CA ILE A 300 3.99 -7.70 -28.43
C ILE A 300 3.30 -9.00 -28.81
N ILE A 301 2.01 -8.97 -29.13
CA ILE A 301 1.31 -10.15 -29.63
C ILE A 301 1.91 -10.60 -30.96
N HIS A 302 2.24 -9.67 -31.86
CA HIS A 302 2.89 -9.97 -33.12
C HIS A 302 4.26 -10.62 -32.93
N SER A 303 5.13 -10.02 -32.10
CA SER A 303 6.45 -10.57 -31.78
C SER A 303 6.35 -11.95 -31.12
N PHE A 304 5.44 -12.14 -30.17
CA PHE A 304 5.23 -13.44 -29.52
C PHE A 304 4.81 -14.54 -30.48
N ASN A 305 3.97 -14.22 -31.48
CA ASN A 305 3.55 -15.19 -32.48
C ASN A 305 4.67 -15.55 -33.48
N GLN A 306 5.67 -14.69 -33.67
CA GLN A 306 6.85 -14.96 -34.50
C GLN A 306 7.92 -15.75 -33.73
N ASP A 307 8.26 -15.28 -32.54
CA ASP A 307 9.21 -15.90 -31.63
C ASP A 307 8.77 -15.67 -30.17
N PRO A 308 8.23 -16.69 -29.49
CA PRO A 308 7.79 -16.57 -28.11
C PRO A 308 8.91 -16.27 -27.11
N GLU A 309 10.13 -16.74 -27.36
CA GLU A 309 11.18 -16.84 -26.34
C GLU A 309 11.63 -15.48 -25.79
N PRO A 310 11.85 -14.43 -26.61
CA PRO A 310 12.20 -13.10 -26.10
C PRO A 310 11.13 -12.48 -25.18
N ILE A 311 9.85 -12.77 -25.44
CA ILE A 311 8.74 -12.26 -24.62
C ILE A 311 8.63 -13.06 -23.32
N LEU A 312 8.76 -14.39 -23.37
CA LEU A 312 8.79 -15.24 -22.17
C LEU A 312 10.00 -14.92 -21.27
N GLU A 313 11.14 -14.60 -21.87
CA GLU A 313 12.34 -14.19 -21.14
C GLU A 313 12.13 -12.89 -20.36
N LYS A 314 11.37 -11.92 -20.91
CA LYS A 314 10.97 -10.73 -20.14
C LYS A 314 10.16 -11.11 -18.90
N GLY A 315 9.22 -12.05 -19.02
CA GLY A 315 8.46 -12.58 -17.88
C GLY A 315 9.36 -13.23 -16.81
N ARG A 316 10.35 -14.04 -17.24
CA ARG A 316 11.35 -14.64 -16.33
C ARG A 316 12.18 -13.60 -15.59
N ARG A 317 12.71 -12.60 -16.30
CA ARG A 317 13.51 -11.52 -15.72
C ARG A 317 12.71 -10.67 -14.75
N ALA A 318 11.46 -10.33 -15.11
CA ALA A 318 10.56 -9.60 -14.24
C ALA A 318 10.28 -10.39 -12.94
N ALA A 319 9.98 -11.69 -13.07
CA ALA A 319 9.74 -12.55 -11.92
C ALA A 319 10.96 -12.61 -10.98
N SER A 320 12.16 -12.86 -11.52
CA SER A 320 13.40 -12.86 -10.73
C SER A 320 13.60 -11.53 -10.01
N TYR A 321 13.54 -10.41 -10.73
CA TYR A 321 13.72 -9.08 -10.15
C TYR A 321 12.74 -8.83 -9.00
N ILE A 322 11.46 -9.18 -9.18
CA ILE A 322 10.44 -8.96 -8.17
C ILE A 322 10.65 -9.85 -6.94
N HIS A 323 10.92 -11.14 -7.12
CA HIS A 323 11.17 -12.07 -6.00
C HIS A 323 12.43 -11.69 -5.22
N ASP A 324 13.45 -11.18 -5.89
CA ASP A 324 14.70 -10.75 -5.26
C ASP A 324 14.56 -9.40 -4.54
N THR A 325 13.74 -8.48 -5.07
CA THR A 325 13.64 -7.09 -4.58
C THR A 325 12.52 -6.89 -3.55
N TYR A 326 11.44 -7.66 -3.64
CA TYR A 326 10.22 -7.51 -2.84
C TYR A 326 9.90 -8.77 -2.02
N SER A 327 10.93 -9.27 -1.33
CA SER A 327 10.83 -10.47 -0.49
C SER A 327 10.33 -10.15 0.92
N PRO A 328 9.67 -11.12 1.60
CA PRO A 328 9.27 -10.98 3.00
C PRO A 328 10.45 -10.66 3.94
N GLU A 329 11.63 -11.20 3.65
CA GLU A 329 12.84 -11.00 4.46
C GLU A 329 13.33 -9.56 4.38
N LEU A 330 13.33 -8.94 3.19
CA LEU A 330 13.72 -7.55 3.01
C LEU A 330 12.69 -6.59 3.61
N GLU A 331 11.40 -6.85 3.43
CA GLU A 331 10.34 -6.06 4.08
C GLU A 331 10.49 -6.09 5.61
N GLU A 332 10.71 -7.27 6.19
CA GLU A 332 10.92 -7.43 7.63
C GLU A 332 12.16 -6.65 8.11
N GLN A 333 13.29 -6.79 7.41
CA GLN A 333 14.52 -6.06 7.74
C GLN A 333 14.32 -4.54 7.71
N GLU A 334 13.68 -4.00 6.67
CA GLU A 334 13.48 -2.57 6.49
C GLU A 334 12.48 -1.99 7.50
N ILE A 335 11.37 -2.69 7.78
CA ILE A 335 10.41 -2.29 8.82
C ILE A 335 11.11 -2.24 10.18
N VAL A 336 11.85 -3.28 10.56
CA VAL A 336 12.52 -3.36 11.86
C VAL A 336 13.58 -2.27 11.99
N ALA A 337 14.39 -2.03 10.96
CA ALA A 337 15.40 -0.97 10.96
C ALA A 337 14.77 0.44 11.10
N ALA A 338 13.66 0.69 10.40
CA ALA A 338 12.93 1.94 10.53
C ALA A 338 12.40 2.12 11.97
N TRP A 339 11.84 1.06 12.56
CA TRP A 339 11.30 1.12 13.91
C TRP A 339 12.36 1.28 15.00
N HIS A 340 13.53 0.65 14.88
CA HIS A 340 14.65 0.93 15.79
C HIS A 340 15.01 2.42 15.78
N SER A 341 15.14 3.01 14.59
CA SER A 341 15.45 4.44 14.43
C SER A 341 14.36 5.36 14.99
N ILE A 342 13.09 4.96 14.90
CA ILE A 342 11.94 5.70 15.45
C ILE A 342 11.91 5.60 16.98
N LEU A 343 12.17 4.41 17.54
CA LEU A 343 12.14 4.17 18.98
C LEU A 343 13.26 4.91 19.70
N GLU A 344 14.46 5.00 19.12
CA GLU A 344 15.54 5.83 19.65
C GLU A 344 15.12 7.30 19.79
N LYS A 345 14.47 7.86 18.76
CA LYS A 345 13.92 9.22 18.79
C LYS A 345 12.83 9.37 19.86
N PHE A 346 11.96 8.37 19.99
CA PHE A 346 10.92 8.38 21.02
C PHE A 346 11.53 8.49 22.42
N THR A 347 12.53 7.66 22.75
CA THR A 347 13.20 7.65 24.05
C THR A 347 13.87 8.98 24.38
N ILE A 348 14.51 9.62 23.40
CA ILE A 348 15.12 10.95 23.57
C ILE A 348 14.04 12.03 23.84
N SER A 349 12.89 11.93 23.16
CA SER A 349 11.81 12.92 23.25
C SER A 349 10.93 12.80 24.50
N THR A 350 11.05 11.69 25.24
CA THR A 350 10.27 11.37 26.43
C THR A 350 11.21 10.90 27.55
N PRO A 351 12.02 11.80 28.15
CA PRO A 351 12.83 11.44 29.31
C PRO A 351 11.92 11.01 30.47
N LEU A 352 12.31 9.93 31.15
CA LEU A 352 11.61 9.33 32.30
C LEU A 352 11.27 10.32 33.41
#